data_AF-A0A645A0L9-F1
#
_entry.id   AF-A0A645A0L9-F1
#
_cell.length_a   1.000
_cell.length_b   1.000
_cell.length_c   1.000
_cell.angle_alpha   90.00
_cell.angle_beta   90.00
_cell.angle_gamma   90.00
#
_symmetry.space_group_name_H-M   'P 1'
#
loop_
_entity.id
_entity.type
_entity.pdbx_description
1 polymer ?
#
loop_
_entity_poly.entity_id
_entity_poly.type
_entity_poly.pdbx_seq_one_letter_code
_entity_poly.pdbx_strand_id
1 'polypeptide(L)'
;MRCIYVAVGQKNSTVAEVHETLSKRGAMDYTVIVNSPASDPAGFKYIAPYAGSAIGQHWMYQGRHVLIVFDDLTKQAEAYRAMSLLLRRPPGREAYPGDVFYLHSRLLERCAKLSDALGAGSMTGLPIVETKANDVSAYIPTNVISITDGQIFLQSDLFNANQRPAVDVGISVSRVGGAAQTKAMKKVSGTLKISLAQYRDMQAFAMFASDLDDASKRQLERGARLMELLRQPQYSPMPMEEQVAVIWAGTTGQLDEVPVEDVQRFEEQFLDYLRHNSDLLTTIAQTGTVGDAEFKLAGAQIASFKRTFRTASGVLLGEPDADEVTDSDIEQQQIVKRNRG
;
A
#
# COMPACT_ATOMS: atom_id res chain seq x y z
N MET A 1 19.15 -6.59 -5.52
CA MET A 1 18.09 -7.41 -4.90
C MET A 1 17.76 -8.58 -5.83
N ARG A 2 17.42 -9.75 -5.30
CA ARG A 2 16.98 -10.92 -6.09
C ARG A 2 15.57 -11.31 -5.66
N CYS A 3 14.76 -11.81 -6.58
CA CYS A 3 13.37 -12.15 -6.33
C CYS A 3 13.09 -13.62 -6.65
N ILE A 4 12.16 -14.21 -5.90
CA ILE A 4 11.71 -15.59 -6.10
C ILE A 4 10.18 -15.58 -6.02
N TYR A 5 9.51 -16.04 -7.07
CA TYR A 5 8.06 -16.26 -7.09
C TYR A 5 7.79 -17.76 -7.09
N VAL A 6 7.20 -18.26 -6.01
CA VAL A 6 6.89 -19.68 -5.84
C VAL A 6 5.41 -19.92 -6.08
N ALA A 7 5.06 -20.46 -7.23
CA ALA A 7 3.69 -20.80 -7.60
C ALA A 7 3.36 -22.24 -7.17
N VAL A 8 2.45 -22.38 -6.22
CA VAL A 8 2.02 -23.65 -5.64
C VAL A 8 0.58 -23.95 -6.04
N GLY A 9 0.38 -24.97 -6.87
CA GLY A 9 -0.95 -25.39 -7.30
C GLY A 9 -1.68 -24.36 -8.16
N GLN A 10 -0.96 -23.40 -8.73
CA GLN A 10 -1.54 -22.42 -9.66
C GLN A 10 -1.79 -23.04 -11.04
N LYS A 11 -2.65 -22.40 -11.83
CA LYS A 11 -2.83 -22.77 -13.24
C LYS A 11 -1.60 -22.33 -14.04
N ASN A 12 -1.12 -23.17 -14.95
CA ASN A 12 0.02 -22.83 -15.81
C ASN A 12 -0.21 -21.54 -16.62
N SER A 13 -1.45 -21.29 -17.06
CA SER A 13 -1.79 -20.05 -17.77
C SER A 13 -1.59 -18.79 -16.90
N THR A 14 -1.96 -18.86 -15.62
CA THR A 14 -1.77 -17.74 -14.67
C THR A 14 -0.28 -17.49 -14.41
N VAL A 15 0.51 -18.55 -14.23
CA VAL A 15 1.96 -18.42 -14.06
C VAL A 15 2.63 -17.87 -15.32
N ALA A 16 2.15 -18.27 -16.51
CA ALA A 16 2.62 -17.73 -17.78
C ALA A 16 2.33 -16.23 -17.93
N GLU A 17 1.15 -15.77 -17.50
CA GLU A 17 0.78 -14.35 -17.49
C GLU A 17 1.67 -13.54 -16.53
N VAL A 18 1.96 -14.09 -15.33
CA VAL A 18 2.91 -13.49 -14.39
C VAL A 18 4.31 -13.41 -15.02
N HIS A 19 4.78 -14.49 -15.62
CA HIS A 19 6.08 -14.52 -16.32
C HIS A 19 6.14 -13.47 -17.44
N GLU A 20 5.10 -13.37 -18.28
CA GLU A 20 5.02 -12.39 -19.35
C GLU A 20 5.04 -10.96 -18.81
N THR A 21 4.28 -10.69 -17.75
CA THR A 21 4.24 -9.38 -17.10
C THR A 21 5.59 -8.98 -16.53
N LEU A 22 6.25 -9.90 -15.81
CA LEU A 22 7.60 -9.68 -15.27
C LEU A 22 8.63 -9.48 -16.39
N SER A 23 8.51 -10.24 -17.49
CA SER A 23 9.40 -10.12 -18.65
C SER A 23 9.26 -8.76 -19.32
N LYS A 24 8.02 -8.32 -19.62
CA LYS A 24 7.72 -7.02 -20.23
C LYS A 24 8.22 -5.84 -19.39
N ARG A 25 8.31 -6.02 -18.08
CA ARG A 25 8.78 -4.98 -17.13
C ARG A 25 10.25 -5.14 -16.73
N GLY A 26 11.00 -6.05 -17.37
CA GLY A 26 12.42 -6.27 -17.09
C GLY A 26 12.73 -6.91 -15.74
N ALA A 27 11.72 -7.44 -15.04
CA ALA A 27 11.88 -8.02 -13.71
C ALA A 27 12.44 -9.45 -13.73
N MET A 28 12.37 -10.15 -14.87
CA MET A 28 12.89 -11.50 -15.01
C MET A 28 14.42 -11.60 -14.89
N ASP A 29 15.16 -10.52 -15.16
CA ASP A 29 16.63 -10.48 -15.04
C ASP A 29 17.13 -10.76 -13.60
N TYR A 30 16.26 -10.53 -12.61
CA TYR A 30 16.56 -10.75 -11.21
C TYR A 30 15.53 -11.65 -10.51
N THR A 31 14.58 -12.25 -11.23
CA THR A 31 13.51 -13.08 -10.66
C THR A 31 13.63 -14.54 -11.10
N VAL A 32 13.48 -15.46 -10.14
CA VAL A 32 13.32 -16.90 -10.40
C VAL A 32 11.88 -17.31 -10.11
N ILE A 33 11.28 -18.06 -11.02
CA ILE A 33 9.96 -18.67 -10.81
C ILE A 33 10.14 -20.15 -10.46
N VAL A 34 9.65 -20.55 -9.29
CA VAL A 34 9.53 -21.97 -8.90
C VAL A 34 8.07 -22.36 -9.13
N ASN A 35 7.81 -23.08 -10.22
CA ASN A 35 6.45 -23.47 -10.60
C ASN A 35 6.17 -24.93 -10.23
N SER A 36 5.15 -25.17 -9.42
CA SER A 36 4.55 -26.48 -9.19
C SER A 36 3.04 -26.39 -9.48
N PRO A 37 2.60 -26.53 -10.73
CA PRO A 37 1.22 -26.30 -11.12
C PRO A 37 0.23 -27.28 -10.49
N ALA A 38 -1.06 -26.96 -10.60
CA ALA A 38 -2.16 -27.78 -10.08
C ALA A 38 -2.10 -29.25 -10.57
N SER A 39 -1.64 -29.47 -11.82
CA SER A 39 -1.50 -30.77 -12.47
C SER A 39 -0.43 -31.67 -11.83
N ASP A 40 0.53 -31.10 -11.12
CA ASP A 40 1.65 -31.86 -10.56
C ASP A 40 1.21 -32.66 -9.33
N PRO A 41 1.94 -33.74 -8.97
CA PRO A 41 1.66 -34.50 -7.75
C PRO A 41 1.70 -33.64 -6.48
N ALA A 42 0.98 -34.07 -5.45
CA ALA A 42 0.96 -33.36 -4.15
C ALA A 42 2.36 -33.16 -3.54
N GLY A 43 3.30 -34.09 -3.80
CA GLY A 43 4.69 -33.96 -3.36
C GLY A 43 5.41 -32.73 -3.92
N PHE A 44 5.18 -32.39 -5.18
CA PHE A 44 5.80 -31.20 -5.81
C PHE A 44 5.22 -29.92 -5.19
N LYS A 45 3.90 -29.86 -5.03
CA LYS A 45 3.22 -28.72 -4.40
C LYS A 45 3.70 -28.51 -2.96
N TYR A 46 3.90 -29.60 -2.21
CA TYR A 46 4.45 -29.55 -0.86
C TYR A 46 5.91 -29.04 -0.81
N ILE A 47 6.78 -29.48 -1.73
CA ILE A 47 8.22 -29.17 -1.67
C ILE A 47 8.59 -27.84 -2.32
N ALA A 48 7.78 -27.32 -3.24
CA ALA A 48 8.10 -26.10 -4.02
C ALA A 48 8.47 -24.89 -3.14
N PRO A 49 7.76 -24.57 -2.04
CA PRO A 49 8.17 -23.50 -1.12
C PRO A 49 9.55 -23.74 -0.49
N TYR A 50 9.87 -24.98 -0.11
CA TYR A 50 11.19 -25.29 0.44
C TYR A 50 12.32 -25.16 -0.58
N ALA A 51 12.05 -25.50 -1.85
CA ALA A 51 12.99 -25.30 -2.95
C ALA A 51 13.24 -23.80 -3.21
N GLY A 52 12.17 -23.00 -3.25
CA GLY A 52 12.28 -21.53 -3.34
C GLY A 52 13.09 -20.94 -2.19
N SER A 53 12.80 -21.35 -0.94
CA SER A 53 13.57 -20.91 0.23
C SER A 53 15.04 -21.35 0.17
N ALA A 54 15.36 -22.51 -0.40
CA ALA A 54 16.75 -22.96 -0.55
C ALA A 54 17.53 -22.08 -1.55
N ILE A 55 16.92 -21.74 -2.68
CA ILE A 55 17.48 -20.79 -3.66
C ILE A 55 17.70 -19.43 -2.99
N GLY A 56 16.71 -18.94 -2.24
CA GLY A 56 16.80 -17.66 -1.55
C GLY A 56 17.88 -17.64 -0.47
N GLN A 57 17.97 -18.70 0.34
CA GLN A 57 19.00 -18.82 1.36
C GLN A 57 20.41 -18.86 0.77
N HIS A 58 20.61 -19.49 -0.39
CA HIS A 58 21.90 -19.47 -1.07
C HIS A 58 22.38 -18.04 -1.34
N TRP A 59 21.51 -17.17 -1.87
CA TRP A 59 21.86 -15.76 -2.08
C TRP A 59 21.95 -14.96 -0.78
N MET A 60 21.09 -15.24 0.20
CA MET A 60 21.11 -14.59 1.52
C MET A 60 22.45 -14.82 2.24
N TYR A 61 22.96 -16.05 2.27
CA TYR A 61 24.26 -16.36 2.86
C TYR A 61 25.46 -15.85 2.04
N GLN A 62 25.24 -15.39 0.81
CA GLN A 62 26.22 -14.64 0.02
C GLN A 62 26.16 -13.12 0.28
N GLY A 63 25.45 -12.68 1.32
CA GLY A 63 25.27 -11.27 1.67
C GLY A 63 24.29 -10.52 0.77
N ARG A 64 23.50 -11.20 -0.06
CA ARG A 64 22.51 -10.54 -0.93
C ARG A 64 21.18 -10.34 -0.20
N HIS A 65 20.40 -9.39 -0.70
CA HIS A 65 19.02 -9.16 -0.29
C HIS A 65 18.05 -9.84 -1.26
N VAL A 66 17.18 -10.69 -0.70
CA VAL A 66 16.25 -11.56 -1.43
C VAL A 66 14.82 -11.27 -1.00
N LEU A 67 13.90 -11.28 -1.95
CA LEU A 67 12.46 -11.31 -1.73
C LEU A 67 11.90 -12.64 -2.23
N ILE A 68 11.12 -13.34 -1.42
CA ILE A 68 10.43 -14.57 -1.80
C ILE A 68 8.92 -14.42 -1.59
N VAL A 69 8.14 -14.70 -2.63
CA VAL A 69 6.68 -14.70 -2.62
C VAL A 69 6.20 -16.15 -2.71
N PHE A 70 5.29 -16.55 -1.81
CA PHE A 70 4.69 -17.89 -1.83
C PHE A 70 3.22 -17.78 -2.23
N ASP A 71 2.85 -18.34 -3.39
CA ASP A 71 1.53 -18.21 -4.02
C ASP A 71 0.91 -19.59 -4.35
N ASP A 72 0.23 -20.26 -3.42
CA ASP A 72 -0.05 -19.82 -2.06
C ASP A 72 0.16 -20.95 -1.03
N LEU A 73 0.30 -20.56 0.25
CA LEU A 73 0.54 -21.52 1.33
C LEU A 73 -0.71 -22.33 1.71
N THR A 74 -1.90 -21.86 1.35
CA THR A 74 -3.13 -22.64 1.53
C THR A 74 -3.06 -23.91 0.69
N LYS A 75 -2.69 -23.80 -0.59
CA LYS A 75 -2.51 -24.93 -1.51
C LYS A 75 -1.34 -25.84 -1.10
N GLN A 76 -0.29 -25.30 -0.48
CA GLN A 76 0.77 -26.13 0.12
C GLN A 76 0.22 -26.99 1.28
N ALA A 77 -0.55 -26.39 2.18
CA ALA A 77 -1.16 -27.11 3.30
C ALA A 77 -2.15 -28.18 2.82
N GLU A 78 -2.95 -27.89 1.79
CA GLU A 78 -3.86 -28.86 1.20
C GLU A 78 -3.12 -30.04 0.57
N ALA A 79 -2.00 -29.79 -0.10
CA ALA A 79 -1.13 -30.85 -0.62
C ALA A 79 -0.53 -31.70 0.52
N TYR A 80 -0.08 -31.08 1.61
CA TYR A 80 0.44 -31.79 2.78
C TYR A 80 -0.63 -32.63 3.47
N ARG A 81 -1.86 -32.12 3.55
CA ARG A 81 -3.03 -32.85 4.03
C ARG A 81 -3.30 -34.09 3.18
N ALA A 82 -3.36 -33.94 1.86
CA ALA A 82 -3.61 -35.06 0.94
C ALA A 82 -2.57 -36.17 1.12
N MET A 83 -1.28 -35.81 1.17
CA MET A 83 -0.21 -36.80 1.42
C MET A 83 -0.34 -37.47 2.78
N SER A 84 -0.63 -36.71 3.84
CA SER A 84 -0.73 -37.26 5.20
C SER A 84 -1.89 -38.24 5.34
N LEU A 85 -3.03 -37.95 4.71
CA LEU A 85 -4.19 -38.84 4.69
C LEU A 85 -3.92 -40.13 3.90
N LEU A 86 -3.24 -40.03 2.75
CA LEU A 86 -2.83 -41.21 1.96
C LEU A 86 -1.84 -42.09 2.73
N LEU A 87 -0.97 -41.50 3.54
CA LEU A 87 -0.07 -42.18 4.45
C LEU A 87 -0.75 -42.68 5.74
N ARG A 88 -2.08 -42.51 5.87
CA ARG A 88 -2.88 -42.90 7.03
C ARG A 88 -2.40 -42.31 8.35
N ARG A 89 -1.83 -41.10 8.32
CA ARG A 89 -1.54 -40.33 9.54
C ARG A 89 -2.86 -39.83 10.15
N PRO A 90 -2.97 -39.79 11.48
CA PRO A 90 -4.17 -39.30 12.15
C PRO A 90 -4.40 -37.80 11.82
N PRO A 91 -5.60 -37.41 11.35
CA PRO A 91 -5.93 -36.02 11.07
C PRO A 91 -6.42 -35.27 12.31
N GLY A 92 -6.32 -33.94 12.28
CA GLY A 92 -6.84 -33.00 13.27
C GLY A 92 -7.93 -32.10 12.69
N ARG A 93 -7.93 -30.82 13.10
CA ARG A 93 -8.91 -29.80 12.66
C ARG A 93 -8.88 -29.63 11.14
N GLU A 94 -10.05 -29.57 10.51
CA GLU A 94 -10.21 -29.47 9.04
C GLU A 94 -9.46 -30.57 8.24
N ALA A 95 -9.28 -31.73 8.88
CA ALA A 95 -8.54 -32.88 8.39
C ALA A 95 -7.03 -32.67 8.12
N TYR A 96 -6.44 -31.54 8.54
CA TYR A 96 -4.99 -31.32 8.44
C TYR A 96 -4.23 -32.19 9.44
N PRO A 97 -2.99 -32.61 9.14
CA PRO A 97 -2.15 -33.32 10.09
C PRO A 97 -1.75 -32.40 11.26
N GLY A 98 -1.48 -32.97 12.44
CA GLY A 98 -1.17 -32.20 13.66
C GLY A 98 0.09 -31.33 13.56
N ASP A 99 1.00 -31.63 12.63
CA ASP A 99 2.24 -30.89 12.37
C ASP A 99 2.13 -29.88 11.22
N VAL A 100 0.93 -29.55 10.74
CA VAL A 100 0.74 -28.52 9.69
C VAL A 100 1.21 -27.13 10.13
N PHE A 101 1.19 -26.83 11.43
CA PHE A 101 1.80 -25.60 11.94
C PHE A 101 3.33 -25.61 11.73
N TYR A 102 3.98 -26.74 12.05
CA TYR A 102 5.42 -26.92 11.89
C TYR A 102 5.86 -26.86 10.42
N LEU A 103 5.00 -27.28 9.48
CA LEU A 103 5.21 -27.11 8.04
C LEU A 103 5.53 -25.65 7.68
N HIS A 104 4.67 -24.72 8.10
CA HIS A 104 4.82 -23.31 7.75
C HIS A 104 5.79 -22.58 8.66
N SER A 105 5.89 -22.92 9.95
CA SER A 105 6.84 -22.24 10.84
C SER A 105 8.28 -22.50 10.41
N ARG A 106 8.67 -23.76 10.17
CA ARG A 106 10.03 -24.08 9.67
C ARG A 106 10.31 -23.55 8.26
N LEU A 107 9.27 -23.18 7.51
CA LEU A 107 9.41 -22.55 6.20
C LEU A 107 9.66 -21.04 6.35
N LEU A 108 8.79 -20.35 7.09
CA LEU A 108 8.78 -18.90 7.20
C LEU A 108 9.91 -18.38 8.09
N GLU A 109 10.27 -19.10 9.17
CA GLU A 109 11.41 -18.79 10.05
C GLU A 109 12.78 -18.90 9.35
N ARG A 110 12.81 -19.39 8.10
CA ARG A 110 14.02 -19.34 7.26
C ARG A 110 14.26 -17.95 6.66
N CYS A 111 13.24 -17.10 6.61
CA CYS A 111 13.30 -15.72 6.13
C CYS A 111 13.75 -14.82 7.28
N ALA A 112 14.97 -14.29 7.20
CA ALA A 112 15.52 -13.40 8.23
C ALA A 112 16.50 -12.39 7.63
N LYS A 113 16.93 -11.42 8.45
CA LYS A 113 18.13 -10.62 8.20
C LYS A 113 19.29 -11.20 9.03
N LEU A 114 20.36 -11.59 8.35
CA LEU A 114 21.58 -12.09 8.97
C LEU A 114 22.33 -10.96 9.69
N SER A 115 23.11 -11.34 10.70
CA SER A 115 24.07 -10.46 11.34
C SER A 115 25.22 -10.08 10.40
N ASP A 116 25.97 -9.05 10.77
CA ASP A 116 27.14 -8.62 9.99
C ASP A 116 28.21 -9.71 9.89
N ALA A 117 28.35 -10.55 10.94
CA ALA A 117 29.25 -11.69 10.95
C ALA A 117 28.90 -12.78 9.91
N LEU A 118 27.63 -12.83 9.48
CA LEU A 118 27.13 -13.75 8.45
C LEU A 118 26.90 -13.03 7.11
N GLY A 119 27.50 -11.85 6.91
CA GLY A 119 27.46 -11.10 5.65
C GLY A 119 26.24 -10.18 5.48
N ALA A 120 25.44 -9.97 6.53
CA ALA A 120 24.31 -9.03 6.57
C ALA A 120 23.20 -9.22 5.51
N GLY A 121 23.22 -10.32 4.77
CA GLY A 121 22.21 -10.65 3.77
C GLY A 121 20.82 -10.85 4.39
N SER A 122 19.78 -10.77 3.57
CA SER A 122 18.41 -10.92 4.05
C SER A 122 17.54 -11.67 3.08
N MET A 123 16.53 -12.38 3.61
CA MET A 123 15.45 -12.96 2.83
C MET A 123 14.12 -12.50 3.43
N THR A 124 13.38 -11.68 2.69
CA THR A 124 12.06 -11.18 3.06
C THR A 124 10.99 -12.10 2.47
N GLY A 125 10.14 -12.67 3.33
CA GLY A 125 9.04 -13.54 2.91
C GLY A 125 7.71 -12.79 2.77
N LEU A 126 7.02 -12.97 1.64
CA LEU A 126 5.64 -12.52 1.42
C LEU A 126 4.75 -13.73 1.13
N PRO A 127 4.26 -14.43 2.17
CA PRO A 127 3.33 -15.52 1.97
C PRO A 127 1.94 -15.02 1.61
N ILE A 128 1.34 -15.60 0.58
CA ILE A 128 -0.07 -15.44 0.25
C ILE A 128 -0.82 -16.62 0.88
N VAL A 129 -1.94 -16.31 1.51
CA VAL A 129 -2.86 -17.28 2.09
C VAL A 129 -4.26 -16.91 1.62
N GLU A 130 -4.89 -17.83 0.88
CA GLU A 130 -6.28 -17.69 0.47
C GLU A 130 -7.19 -17.96 1.67
N THR A 131 -8.08 -17.00 1.97
CA THR A 131 -9.17 -17.17 2.95
C THR A 131 -10.47 -17.53 2.23
N LYS A 132 -11.29 -18.37 2.85
CA LYS A 132 -12.61 -18.72 2.30
C LYS A 132 -13.64 -17.76 2.85
N ALA A 133 -14.35 -17.05 1.98
CA ALA A 133 -15.38 -16.08 2.37
C ALA A 133 -14.90 -15.04 3.42
N ASN A 134 -13.64 -14.58 3.29
CA ASN A 134 -12.99 -13.66 4.23
C ASN A 134 -12.86 -14.18 5.68
N ASP A 135 -13.00 -15.49 5.92
CA ASP A 135 -12.86 -16.07 7.25
C ASP A 135 -11.38 -16.22 7.66
N VAL A 136 -10.93 -15.33 8.54
CA VAL A 136 -9.59 -15.35 9.15
C VAL A 136 -9.45 -16.34 10.30
N SER A 137 -10.57 -16.85 10.83
CA SER A 137 -10.60 -17.80 11.95
C SER A 137 -10.41 -19.26 11.53
N ALA A 138 -10.36 -19.50 10.21
CA ALA A 138 -10.00 -20.77 9.62
C ALA A 138 -8.60 -21.21 10.07
N TYR A 139 -8.37 -22.53 10.09
CA TYR A 139 -7.20 -23.10 10.76
C TYR A 139 -5.85 -22.66 10.15
N ILE A 140 -5.73 -22.67 8.82
CA ILE A 140 -4.48 -22.28 8.14
C ILE A 140 -4.20 -20.76 8.24
N PRO A 141 -5.15 -19.85 7.96
CA PRO A 141 -4.94 -18.42 8.18
C PRO A 141 -4.51 -18.08 9.61
N THR A 142 -5.17 -18.66 10.62
CA THR A 142 -4.82 -18.44 12.04
C THR A 142 -3.36 -18.85 12.32
N ASN A 143 -2.95 -20.02 11.84
CA ASN A 143 -1.58 -20.50 11.98
C ASN A 143 -0.58 -19.53 11.33
N VAL A 144 -0.79 -19.15 10.07
CA VAL A 144 0.15 -18.29 9.35
C VAL A 144 0.22 -16.89 9.99
N ILE A 145 -0.91 -16.31 10.40
CA ILE A 145 -0.94 -15.02 11.12
C ILE A 145 -0.09 -15.07 12.40
N SER A 146 -0.13 -16.18 13.14
CA SER A 146 0.70 -16.33 14.35
C SER A 146 2.19 -16.52 14.06
N ILE A 147 2.58 -16.92 12.84
CA ILE A 147 3.98 -17.11 12.44
C ILE A 147 4.57 -15.82 11.84
N THR A 148 3.84 -15.15 10.95
CA THR A 148 4.35 -13.99 10.20
C THR A 148 4.41 -12.74 11.06
N ASP A 149 5.43 -11.88 10.86
CA ASP A 149 5.61 -10.61 11.59
C ASP A 149 4.57 -9.52 11.31
N GLY A 150 3.55 -9.81 10.52
CA GLY A 150 2.47 -8.91 10.17
C GLY A 150 1.57 -9.53 9.13
N GLN A 151 0.47 -8.85 8.82
CA GLN A 151 -0.45 -9.27 7.79
C GLN A 151 -0.97 -8.07 7.00
N ILE A 152 -1.14 -8.28 5.70
CA ILE A 152 -1.87 -7.38 4.80
C ILE A 152 -3.16 -8.11 4.45
N PHE A 153 -4.28 -7.60 4.96
CA PHE A 153 -5.59 -8.20 4.73
C PHE A 153 -6.28 -7.48 3.56
N LEU A 154 -6.65 -8.24 2.53
CA LEU A 154 -7.33 -7.73 1.35
C LEU A 154 -8.80 -8.13 1.40
N GLN A 155 -9.72 -7.17 1.19
CA GLN A 155 -11.16 -7.41 1.24
C GLN A 155 -11.82 -7.20 -0.12
N SER A 156 -12.70 -8.13 -0.49
CA SER A 156 -13.51 -8.03 -1.71
C SER A 156 -14.42 -6.80 -1.73
N ASP A 157 -14.98 -6.41 -0.57
CA ASP A 157 -15.90 -5.26 -0.50
C ASP A 157 -15.20 -3.95 -0.83
N LEU A 158 -13.97 -3.75 -0.32
CA LEU A 158 -13.13 -2.61 -0.67
C LEU A 158 -12.77 -2.62 -2.16
N PHE A 159 -12.42 -3.79 -2.70
CA PHE A 159 -12.09 -3.94 -4.11
C PHE A 159 -13.27 -3.58 -5.02
N ASN A 160 -14.47 -4.02 -4.65
CA ASN A 160 -15.73 -3.76 -5.37
C ASN A 160 -16.17 -2.28 -5.24
N ALA A 161 -15.83 -1.63 -4.12
CA ALA A 161 -15.97 -0.20 -3.91
C ALA A 161 -14.86 0.64 -4.59
N ASN A 162 -14.09 0.05 -5.52
CA ASN A 162 -12.96 0.67 -6.23
C ASN A 162 -11.79 1.15 -5.35
N GLN A 163 -11.74 0.77 -4.06
CA GLN A 163 -10.54 0.96 -3.24
C GLN A 163 -9.51 -0.09 -3.62
N ARG A 164 -8.50 0.33 -4.39
CA ARG A 164 -7.44 -0.55 -4.91
C ARG A 164 -6.09 0.12 -4.68
N PRO A 165 -5.12 -0.53 -4.01
CA PRO A 165 -5.18 -1.85 -3.39
C PRO A 165 -6.21 -1.95 -2.26
N ALA A 166 -6.89 -3.09 -2.16
CA ALA A 166 -8.04 -3.30 -1.28
C ALA A 166 -7.65 -3.65 0.16
N VAL A 167 -6.72 -2.88 0.75
CA VAL A 167 -6.13 -3.15 2.07
C VAL A 167 -7.08 -2.70 3.18
N ASP A 168 -7.44 -3.63 4.06
CA ASP A 168 -8.09 -3.30 5.32
C ASP A 168 -7.05 -2.78 6.32
N VAL A 169 -7.01 -1.46 6.50
CA VAL A 169 -6.08 -0.79 7.42
C VAL A 169 -6.33 -1.09 8.91
N GLY A 170 -7.52 -1.54 9.29
CA GLY A 170 -7.86 -1.89 10.67
C GLY A 170 -7.29 -3.26 11.04
N ILE A 171 -7.51 -4.26 10.18
CA ILE A 171 -7.09 -5.66 10.40
C ILE A 171 -5.60 -5.86 10.05
N SER A 172 -5.10 -5.14 9.04
CA SER A 172 -3.69 -5.24 8.63
C SER A 172 -2.75 -4.67 9.68
N VAL A 173 -1.65 -5.36 9.95
CA VAL A 173 -0.66 -4.93 10.96
C VAL A 173 0.76 -5.27 10.50
N SER A 174 1.71 -4.49 10.98
CA SER A 174 3.14 -4.83 10.94
C SER A 174 3.68 -4.76 12.36
N ARG A 175 4.21 -5.88 12.87
CA ARG A 175 4.81 -5.96 14.22
C ARG A 175 6.20 -5.33 14.26
N VAL A 176 6.88 -5.23 13.12
CA VAL A 176 8.14 -4.47 12.97
C VAL A 176 7.89 -2.96 13.06
N GLY A 177 6.72 -2.51 12.57
CA GLY A 177 6.30 -1.11 12.65
C GLY A 177 7.27 -0.14 11.96
N GLY A 178 7.43 1.05 12.54
CA GLY A 178 8.24 2.12 11.96
C GLY A 178 9.75 1.86 11.90
N ALA A 179 10.24 0.72 12.42
CA ALA A 179 11.65 0.32 12.26
C ALA A 179 11.99 -0.09 10.82
N ALA A 180 10.98 -0.51 10.04
CA ALA A 180 11.12 -0.83 8.62
C ALA A 180 10.97 0.39 7.70
N GLN A 181 10.77 1.59 8.25
CA GLN A 181 10.56 2.83 7.49
C GLN A 181 11.81 3.71 7.51
N THR A 182 11.99 4.50 6.44
CA THR A 182 12.93 5.63 6.47
C THR A 182 12.46 6.68 7.48
N LYS A 183 13.38 7.52 7.97
CA LYS A 183 13.03 8.59 8.91
C LYS A 183 12.01 9.56 8.31
N ALA A 184 12.14 9.85 7.01
CA ALA A 184 11.18 10.63 6.23
C ALA A 184 9.76 10.06 6.31
N MET A 185 9.58 8.80 5.89
CA MET A 185 8.27 8.14 5.88
C MET A 185 7.67 8.07 7.29
N LYS A 186 8.46 7.68 8.28
CA LYS A 186 8.01 7.58 9.68
C LYS A 186 7.47 8.91 10.22
N LYS A 187 8.08 10.05 9.83
CA LYS A 187 7.68 11.38 10.29
C LYS A 187 6.31 11.78 9.73
N VAL A 188 5.99 11.40 8.50
CA VAL A 188 4.75 11.79 7.82
C VAL A 188 3.61 10.78 7.99
N SER A 189 3.91 9.49 8.12
CA SER A 189 2.89 8.43 8.19
C SER A 189 2.47 8.06 9.62
N GLY A 190 3.04 8.68 10.65
CA GLY A 190 2.90 8.24 12.05
C GLY A 190 1.45 8.20 12.56
N THR A 191 0.63 9.16 12.17
CA THR A 191 -0.79 9.25 12.54
C THR A 191 -1.73 8.59 11.53
N LEU A 192 -1.24 8.26 10.32
CA LEU A 192 -2.08 7.84 9.20
C LEU A 192 -2.96 6.63 9.53
N LYS A 193 -2.39 5.58 10.13
CA LYS A 193 -3.14 4.36 10.50
C LYS A 193 -4.25 4.69 11.52
N ILE A 194 -3.95 5.55 12.50
CA ILE A 194 -4.92 5.94 13.53
C ILE A 194 -6.04 6.77 12.89
N SER A 195 -5.70 7.76 12.07
CA SER A 195 -6.68 8.59 11.37
C SER A 195 -7.62 7.78 10.49
N LEU A 196 -7.09 6.79 9.75
CA LEU A 196 -7.93 5.92 8.90
C LEU A 196 -8.79 4.94 9.72
N ALA A 197 -8.28 4.42 10.84
CA ALA A 197 -9.07 3.58 11.74
C ALA A 197 -10.25 4.38 12.33
N GLN A 198 -9.97 5.58 12.86
CA GLN A 198 -11.02 6.44 13.40
C GLN A 198 -12.00 6.92 12.31
N TYR A 199 -11.52 7.14 11.08
CA TYR A 199 -12.40 7.43 9.94
C TYR A 199 -13.40 6.31 9.69
N ARG A 200 -12.95 5.04 9.69
CA ARG A 200 -13.85 3.89 9.49
C ARG A 200 -14.89 3.76 10.60
N ASP A 201 -14.46 3.92 11.85
CA ASP A 201 -15.37 3.89 13.00
C ASP A 201 -16.43 4.99 12.88
N MET A 202 -16.01 6.21 12.51
CA MET A 202 -16.91 7.34 12.32
C MET A 202 -17.81 7.17 11.10
N GLN A 203 -17.33 6.58 10.01
CA GLN A 203 -18.13 6.33 8.81
C GLN A 203 -19.31 5.40 9.11
N ALA A 204 -19.08 4.37 9.92
CA ALA A 204 -20.15 3.47 10.37
C ALA A 204 -21.17 4.19 11.26
N PHE A 205 -20.71 5.08 12.15
CA PHE A 205 -21.58 5.87 13.03
C PHE A 205 -22.39 6.92 12.26
N ALA A 206 -21.78 7.59 11.29
CA ALA A 206 -22.39 8.64 10.47
C ALA A 206 -23.57 8.13 9.62
N MET A 207 -23.62 6.84 9.29
CA MET A 207 -24.77 6.24 8.59
C MET A 207 -26.06 6.28 9.43
N PHE A 208 -25.95 6.43 10.76
CA PHE A 208 -27.09 6.41 11.69
C PHE A 208 -27.33 7.75 12.39
N ALA A 209 -26.41 8.70 12.28
CA ALA A 209 -26.49 10.00 12.92
C ALA A 209 -27.09 11.06 11.97
N SER A 210 -28.11 11.80 12.42
CA SER A 210 -28.72 12.87 11.64
C SER A 210 -27.92 14.18 11.65
N ASP A 211 -27.15 14.41 12.71
CA ASP A 211 -26.29 15.59 12.83
C ASP A 211 -24.97 15.20 13.49
N LEU A 212 -23.88 15.69 12.92
CA LEU A 212 -22.52 15.46 13.37
C LEU A 212 -21.92 16.80 13.78
N ASP A 213 -21.20 16.83 14.89
CA ASP A 213 -20.45 18.02 15.28
C ASP A 213 -19.34 18.34 14.25
N ASP A 214 -18.89 19.59 14.22
CA ASP A 214 -17.93 20.07 13.23
C ASP A 214 -16.59 19.31 13.26
N ALA A 215 -16.16 18.81 14.42
CA ALA A 215 -14.93 18.05 14.51
C ALA A 215 -15.09 16.68 13.86
N SER A 216 -16.22 15.99 14.11
CA SER A 216 -16.56 14.73 13.46
C SER A 216 -16.72 14.88 11.95
N LYS A 217 -17.34 15.98 11.47
CA LYS A 217 -17.46 16.30 10.04
C LYS A 217 -16.09 16.45 9.37
N ARG A 218 -15.21 17.29 9.94
CA ARG A 218 -13.84 17.48 9.42
C ARG A 218 -13.04 16.18 9.40
N GLN A 219 -13.21 15.34 10.42
CA GLN A 219 -12.54 14.05 10.50
C GLN A 219 -13.02 13.08 9.40
N LEU A 220 -14.33 13.02 9.13
CA LEU A 220 -14.89 12.25 8.03
C LEU A 220 -14.39 12.73 6.68
N GLU A 221 -14.41 14.04 6.46
CA GLU A 221 -13.97 14.68 5.22
C GLU A 221 -12.48 14.46 4.94
N ARG A 222 -11.63 14.57 5.95
CA ARG A 222 -10.20 14.28 5.82
C ARG A 222 -9.96 12.79 5.58
N GLY A 223 -10.66 11.93 6.31
CA GLY A 223 -10.55 10.49 6.14
C GLY A 223 -10.96 10.00 4.75
N ALA A 224 -12.01 10.59 4.16
CA ALA A 224 -12.42 10.31 2.78
C ALA A 224 -11.32 10.66 1.77
N ARG A 225 -10.68 11.82 1.93
CA ARG A 225 -9.54 12.23 1.09
C ARG A 225 -8.33 11.33 1.26
N LEU A 226 -8.02 10.94 2.50
CA LEU A 226 -6.93 9.99 2.77
C LEU A 226 -7.19 8.61 2.15
N MET A 227 -8.43 8.13 2.15
CA MET A 227 -8.78 6.88 1.49
C MET A 227 -8.59 6.97 -0.03
N GLU A 228 -9.01 8.08 -0.64
CA GLU A 228 -8.85 8.33 -2.07
C GLU A 228 -7.37 8.47 -2.46
N LEU A 229 -6.58 9.17 -1.64
CA LEU A 229 -5.12 9.33 -1.79
C LEU A 229 -4.35 7.99 -1.77
N LEU A 230 -4.88 6.99 -1.06
CA LEU A 230 -4.25 5.67 -0.96
C LEU A 230 -4.68 4.71 -2.08
N ARG A 231 -5.49 5.18 -3.04
CA ARG A 231 -5.82 4.39 -4.23
C ARG A 231 -4.69 4.53 -5.24
N GLN A 232 -4.27 3.41 -5.79
CA GLN A 232 -3.16 3.32 -6.71
C GLN A 232 -3.46 2.33 -7.84
N PRO A 233 -3.29 2.72 -9.11
CA PRO A 233 -3.43 1.82 -10.24
C PRO A 233 -2.43 0.65 -10.20
N GLN A 234 -2.84 -0.49 -10.76
CA GLN A 234 -1.98 -1.66 -10.85
C GLN A 234 -0.74 -1.34 -11.68
N TYR A 235 0.42 -1.79 -11.21
CA TYR A 235 1.72 -1.64 -11.86
C TYR A 235 2.21 -0.20 -12.06
N SER A 236 1.71 0.74 -11.26
CA SER A 236 2.19 2.13 -11.22
C SER A 236 2.85 2.43 -9.87
N PRO A 237 3.99 1.79 -9.51
CA PRO A 237 4.64 1.98 -8.21
C PRO A 237 5.11 3.43 -8.06
N MET A 238 4.88 4.02 -6.88
CA MET A 238 5.31 5.38 -6.54
C MET A 238 6.65 5.31 -5.78
N PRO A 239 7.68 6.08 -6.15
CA PRO A 239 8.92 6.21 -5.38
C PRO A 239 8.70 6.71 -3.95
N MET A 240 9.64 6.43 -3.04
CA MET A 240 9.49 6.73 -1.61
C MET A 240 9.36 8.24 -1.35
N GLU A 241 10.15 9.05 -2.04
CA GLU A 241 10.14 10.51 -1.95
C GLU A 241 8.80 11.13 -2.36
N GLU A 242 8.15 10.56 -3.37
CA GLU A 242 6.83 10.99 -3.83
C GLU A 242 5.75 10.58 -2.83
N GLN A 243 5.80 9.34 -2.32
CA GLN A 243 4.90 8.88 -1.27
C GLN A 243 4.99 9.77 -0.02
N VAL A 244 6.20 10.18 0.36
CA VAL A 244 6.41 11.08 1.51
C VAL A 244 5.72 12.42 1.29
N ALA A 245 5.85 13.03 0.11
CA ALA A 245 5.23 14.32 -0.21
C ALA A 245 3.70 14.23 -0.20
N VAL A 246 3.15 13.17 -0.79
CA VAL A 246 1.70 12.93 -0.90
C VAL A 246 1.10 12.64 0.47
N ILE A 247 1.69 11.73 1.25
CA ILE A 247 1.23 11.40 2.60
C ILE A 247 1.32 12.62 3.52
N TRP A 248 2.37 13.43 3.40
CA TRP A 248 2.48 14.68 4.14
C TRP A 248 1.33 15.64 3.81
N ALA A 249 1.00 15.83 2.52
CA ALA A 249 -0.09 16.71 2.11
C ALA A 249 -1.44 16.25 2.69
N GLY A 250 -1.72 14.94 2.65
CA GLY A 250 -2.93 14.37 3.24
C GLY A 250 -2.97 14.47 4.77
N THR A 251 -1.88 14.14 5.46
CA THR A 251 -1.85 14.09 6.93
C THR A 251 -1.82 15.47 7.60
N THR A 252 -1.33 16.50 6.91
CA THR A 252 -1.30 17.88 7.41
C THR A 252 -2.52 18.72 7.00
N GLY A 253 -3.51 18.11 6.33
CA GLY A 253 -4.75 18.80 5.93
C GLY A 253 -4.61 19.69 4.70
N GLN A 254 -3.51 19.60 3.94
CA GLN A 254 -3.33 20.39 2.73
C GLN A 254 -4.36 20.01 1.65
N LEU A 255 -4.95 18.82 1.73
CA LEU A 255 -5.97 18.35 0.80
C LEU A 255 -7.40 18.70 1.23
N ASP A 256 -7.61 19.33 2.40
CA ASP A 256 -8.97 19.53 2.96
C ASP A 256 -9.87 20.38 2.05
N GLU A 257 -9.30 21.32 1.29
CA GLU A 257 -10.01 22.17 0.32
C GLU A 257 -10.27 21.45 -1.02
N VAL A 258 -9.59 20.34 -1.29
CA VAL A 258 -9.70 19.61 -2.56
C VAL A 258 -10.96 18.73 -2.51
N PRO A 259 -11.89 18.82 -3.48
CA PRO A 259 -13.01 17.87 -3.58
C PRO A 259 -12.52 16.43 -3.64
N VAL A 260 -13.26 15.48 -3.04
CA VAL A 260 -12.80 14.08 -2.93
C VAL A 260 -12.56 13.46 -4.31
N GLU A 261 -13.45 13.72 -5.26
CA GLU A 261 -13.37 13.29 -6.65
C GLU A 261 -12.14 13.81 -7.42
N ASP A 262 -11.52 14.87 -6.93
CA ASP A 262 -10.36 15.51 -7.56
C ASP A 262 -9.02 15.13 -6.90
N VAL A 263 -9.03 14.38 -5.80
CA VAL A 263 -7.82 14.07 -5.02
C VAL A 263 -6.76 13.36 -5.85
N GLN A 264 -7.12 12.36 -6.65
CA GLN A 264 -6.15 11.65 -7.50
C GLN A 264 -5.55 12.56 -8.58
N ARG A 265 -6.38 13.40 -9.21
CA ARG A 265 -5.94 14.36 -10.22
C ARG A 265 -5.03 15.43 -9.60
N PHE A 266 -5.34 15.87 -8.39
CA PHE A 266 -4.50 16.77 -7.62
C PHE A 266 -3.16 16.12 -7.30
N GLU A 267 -3.14 14.87 -6.82
CA GLU A 267 -1.92 14.13 -6.53
C GLU A 267 -1.00 14.05 -7.74
N GLU A 268 -1.51 13.58 -8.88
CA GLU A 268 -0.72 13.41 -10.10
C GLU A 268 -0.11 14.75 -10.56
N GLN A 269 -0.92 15.80 -10.63
CA GLN A 269 -0.46 17.12 -11.06
C GLN A 269 0.48 17.79 -10.05
N PHE A 270 0.26 17.57 -8.75
CA PHE A 270 1.14 18.09 -7.70
C PHE A 270 2.51 17.41 -7.75
N LEU A 271 2.56 16.09 -7.94
CA LEU A 271 3.81 15.36 -8.13
C LEU A 271 4.54 15.85 -9.38
N ASP A 272 3.84 16.04 -10.50
CA ASP A 272 4.43 16.62 -11.72
C ASP A 272 4.94 18.03 -11.49
N TYR A 273 4.21 18.86 -10.74
CA TYR A 273 4.66 20.19 -10.37
C TYR A 273 5.95 20.14 -9.53
N LEU A 274 6.01 19.28 -8.51
CA LEU A 274 7.19 19.12 -7.66
C LEU A 274 8.42 18.67 -8.47
N ARG A 275 8.25 17.75 -9.43
CA ARG A 275 9.34 17.25 -10.29
C ARG A 275 9.98 18.37 -11.13
N HIS A 276 9.23 19.41 -11.49
CA HIS A 276 9.71 20.50 -12.36
C HIS A 276 10.11 21.77 -11.61
N ASN A 277 9.56 22.01 -10.41
CA ASN A 277 9.66 23.31 -9.73
C ASN A 277 10.42 23.24 -8.39
N SER A 278 10.90 22.07 -7.99
CA SER A 278 11.53 21.89 -6.67
C SER A 278 12.56 20.77 -6.63
N ASP A 279 13.64 20.97 -5.89
CA ASP A 279 14.62 19.94 -5.55
C ASP A 279 14.21 19.08 -4.33
N LEU A 280 12.99 19.27 -3.82
CA LEU A 280 12.48 18.59 -2.63
C LEU A 280 12.52 17.06 -2.77
N LEU A 281 12.01 16.53 -3.88
CA LEU A 281 11.96 15.08 -4.12
C LEU A 281 13.37 14.48 -4.17
N THR A 282 14.29 15.15 -4.87
CA THR A 282 15.71 14.77 -4.93
C THR A 282 16.36 14.75 -3.55
N THR A 283 16.10 15.78 -2.73
CA THR A 283 16.63 15.90 -1.38
C THR A 283 16.12 14.78 -0.48
N ILE A 284 14.82 14.45 -0.56
CA ILE A 284 14.23 13.35 0.22
C ILE A 284 14.82 12.01 -0.21
N ALA A 285 14.96 11.78 -1.52
CA ALA A 285 15.51 10.54 -2.05
C ALA A 285 16.97 10.29 -1.58
N GLN A 286 17.79 11.34 -1.54
CA GLN A 286 19.20 11.24 -1.15
C GLN A 286 19.41 11.15 0.36
N THR A 287 18.67 11.94 1.15
CA THR A 287 18.89 12.03 2.60
C THR A 287 18.08 11.00 3.38
N GLY A 288 16.94 10.54 2.84
CA GLY A 288 15.98 9.71 3.56
C GLY A 288 15.36 10.38 4.80
N THR A 289 15.49 11.71 4.91
CA THR A 289 15.04 12.52 6.04
C THR A 289 14.24 13.74 5.56
N VAL A 290 13.34 14.23 6.42
CA VAL A 290 12.60 15.48 6.18
C VAL A 290 12.72 16.34 7.44
N GLY A 291 13.35 17.50 7.30
CA GLY A 291 13.47 18.52 8.34
C GLY A 291 12.42 19.61 8.21
N ASP A 292 12.58 20.67 9.00
CA ASP A 292 11.64 21.78 9.01
C ASP A 292 11.77 22.68 7.77
N ALA A 293 12.97 22.73 7.18
CA ALA A 293 13.21 23.46 5.93
C ALA A 293 12.46 22.80 4.77
N GLU A 294 12.52 21.48 4.66
CA GLU A 294 11.83 20.71 3.62
C GLU A 294 10.31 20.80 3.76
N PHE A 295 9.78 20.79 5.00
CA PHE A 295 8.34 20.99 5.21
C PHE A 295 7.88 22.41 4.88
N LYS A 296 8.68 23.43 5.21
CA LYS A 296 8.38 24.81 4.79
C LYS A 296 8.39 24.94 3.28
N LEU A 297 9.36 24.32 2.60
CA LEU A 297 9.42 24.29 1.15
C LEU A 297 8.20 23.56 0.56
N ALA A 298 7.85 22.38 1.08
CA ALA A 298 6.68 21.62 0.66
C ALA A 298 5.38 22.45 0.81
N GLY A 299 5.24 23.18 1.94
CA GLY A 299 4.15 24.13 2.18
C GLY A 299 4.08 25.26 1.16
N ALA A 300 5.20 25.88 0.83
CA ALA A 300 5.25 26.94 -0.17
C ALA A 300 4.91 26.43 -1.59
N GLN A 301 5.40 25.23 -1.93
CA GLN A 301 5.17 24.61 -3.24
C GLN A 301 3.70 24.19 -3.40
N ILE A 302 3.09 23.54 -2.40
CA ILE A 302 1.68 23.14 -2.48
C ILE A 302 0.75 24.35 -2.49
N ALA A 303 1.05 25.41 -1.74
CA ALA A 303 0.27 26.64 -1.75
C ALA A 303 0.34 27.34 -3.12
N SER A 304 1.51 27.35 -3.76
CA SER A 304 1.69 27.90 -5.11
C SER A 304 0.94 27.07 -6.15
N PHE A 305 1.02 25.74 -6.04
CA PHE A 305 0.33 24.81 -6.93
C PHE A 305 -1.19 24.92 -6.82
N LYS A 306 -1.75 25.01 -5.61
CA LYS A 306 -3.21 25.16 -5.39
C LYS A 306 -3.81 26.29 -6.21
N ARG A 307 -3.15 27.46 -6.26
CA ARG A 307 -3.60 28.62 -7.06
C ARG A 307 -3.68 28.38 -8.56
N THR A 308 -3.04 27.32 -9.05
CA THR A 308 -3.07 26.91 -10.45
C THR A 308 -4.02 25.74 -10.71
N PHE A 309 -4.44 25.03 -9.67
CA PHE A 309 -5.29 23.86 -9.79
C PHE A 309 -6.75 24.26 -9.89
N ARG A 310 -7.44 23.73 -10.90
CA ARG A 310 -8.86 23.94 -11.13
C ARG A 310 -9.63 22.64 -10.86
N THR A 311 -10.61 22.70 -9.95
CA THR A 311 -11.50 21.57 -9.64
C THR A 311 -12.34 21.17 -10.86
N ALA A 312 -12.96 20.00 -10.81
CA ALA A 312 -13.86 19.52 -11.86
C ALA A 312 -15.07 20.45 -12.05
N SER A 313 -15.49 21.12 -10.97
CA SER A 313 -16.52 22.17 -10.97
C SER A 313 -16.05 23.52 -11.54
N GLY A 314 -14.77 23.66 -11.90
CA GLY A 314 -14.22 24.85 -12.52
C GLY A 314 -13.68 25.91 -11.53
N VAL A 315 -13.73 25.63 -10.23
CA VAL A 315 -13.26 26.54 -9.17
C VAL A 315 -11.75 26.44 -9.02
N LEU A 316 -11.07 27.59 -8.89
CA LEU A 316 -9.65 27.62 -8.56
C LEU A 316 -9.45 27.42 -7.07
N LEU A 317 -8.53 26.54 -6.68
CA LEU A 317 -8.21 26.38 -5.26
C LEU A 317 -7.36 27.56 -4.77
N GLY A 318 -7.69 28.08 -3.58
CA GLY A 318 -6.91 29.15 -2.94
C GLY A 318 -7.15 30.57 -3.45
N GLU A 319 -8.21 30.81 -4.23
CA GLU A 319 -8.81 32.14 -4.26
C GLU A 319 -9.50 32.39 -2.91
N PRO A 320 -9.25 33.53 -2.23
CA PRO A 320 -10.18 33.96 -1.19
C PRO A 320 -11.55 34.10 -1.85
N ASP A 321 -12.63 33.68 -1.15
CA ASP A 321 -14.00 33.95 -1.60
C ASP A 321 -14.04 35.37 -2.14
N ALA A 322 -14.26 35.51 -3.45
CA ALA A 322 -14.55 36.82 -4.00
C ALA A 322 -15.88 37.20 -3.36
N ASP A 323 -15.82 38.03 -2.31
CA ASP A 323 -16.99 38.71 -1.79
C ASP A 323 -17.81 39.19 -3.00
N GLU A 324 -19.11 38.87 -3.04
CA GLU A 324 -19.99 39.34 -4.11
C GLU A 324 -19.75 40.83 -4.30
N VAL A 325 -19.22 41.22 -5.47
CA VAL A 325 -19.05 42.62 -5.83
C VAL A 325 -20.45 43.22 -5.85
N THR A 326 -20.79 43.93 -4.79
CA THR A 326 -22.05 44.65 -4.71
C THR A 326 -21.97 45.86 -5.64
N ASP A 327 -23.10 46.28 -6.23
CA ASP A 327 -23.16 47.43 -7.16
C ASP A 327 -22.54 48.73 -6.59
N SER A 328 -22.27 48.81 -5.29
CA SER A 328 -21.54 49.90 -4.64
C SER A 328 -20.03 49.94 -4.92
N ASP A 329 -19.44 48.85 -5.43
CA ASP A 329 -17.99 48.74 -5.67
C ASP A 329 -17.59 49.13 -7.11
N ILE A 330 -18.58 49.45 -7.97
CA ILE A 330 -18.37 49.88 -9.35
C ILE A 330 -18.43 51.41 -9.42
N GLU A 331 -17.29 52.10 -9.29
CA GLU A 331 -17.22 53.53 -9.60
C GLU A 331 -17.32 53.75 -11.12
N GLN A 332 -18.52 54.07 -11.61
CA GLN A 332 -18.71 54.57 -12.97
C GLN A 332 -18.11 55.99 -13.09
N GLN A 333 -16.95 56.11 -13.75
CA GLN A 333 -16.43 57.42 -14.13
C GLN A 333 -17.34 58.09 -15.16
N GLN A 334 -18.07 59.13 -14.74
CA GLN A 334 -18.78 60.03 -15.64
C GLN A 334 -17.79 60.91 -16.41
N ILE A 335 -17.71 60.69 -17.73
CA ILE A 335 -16.97 61.56 -18.63
C ILE A 335 -17.75 62.89 -18.78
N VAL A 336 -17.31 63.93 -18.06
CA VAL A 336 -17.86 65.27 -18.20
C VAL A 336 -17.29 65.91 -19.46
N LYS A 337 -18.14 66.11 -20.47
CA LYS A 337 -17.79 66.79 -21.72
C LYS A 337 -17.57 68.29 -21.44
N ARG A 338 -16.31 68.72 -21.38
CA ARG A 338 -15.93 70.13 -21.22
C ARG A 338 -16.17 70.87 -22.53
N ASN A 339 -17.27 71.62 -22.63
CA ASN A 339 -17.47 72.58 -23.73
C ASN A 339 -16.37 73.66 -23.65
N ARG A 340 -15.51 73.73 -24.66
CA ARG A 340 -14.73 74.93 -24.98
C ARG A 340 -15.61 75.79 -25.89
N GLY A 341 -15.75 77.06 -25.51
CA GLY A 341 -16.61 78.05 -26.15
C GLY A 341 -16.18 78.49 -27.54
#